data_AF-A0A4Q7FEY8-F1
#
_entry.id   AF-A0A4Q7FEY8-F1
#
_cell.length_a   1.000
_cell.length_b   1.000
_cell.length_c   1.000
_cell.angle_alpha   90.00
_cell.angle_beta   90.00
_cell.angle_gamma   90.00
#
_symmetry.space_group_name_H-M   'P 1'
#
loop_
_entity.id
_entity.type
_entity.pdbx_description
1 polymer ?
#
loop_
_entity_poly.entity_id
_entity_poly.type
_entity_poly.pdbx_seq_one_letter_code
_entity_poly.pdbx_strand_id
1 'polypeptide(L)'
;RCQIHKARNIMERLPKQHHAATRRVLRQAWELDDADKAEKLIRNLARRLDQQWPGVAASILEGLDEILTVVRLKLPKELRRSLACTNIAENMMGTIRRVTRNVKRWRDAGMALRWVAAGMIEANKGFRRLKAHQQLAILRAALQAHHNPMTI
;
A
#
# COMPACT_ATOMS: atom_id res chain seq x y z
N ARG A 1 -1.17 2.11 5.67
CA ARG A 1 0.03 1.70 4.90
C ARG A 1 -0.38 0.72 3.78
N CYS A 2 0.30 0.71 2.63
CA CYS A 2 -0.02 -0.25 1.55
C CYS A 2 0.63 -1.63 1.77
N GLN A 3 0.15 -2.65 1.05
CA GLN A 3 0.67 -4.02 1.10
C GLN A 3 2.14 -4.12 0.67
N ILE A 4 2.53 -3.45 -0.42
CA ILE A 4 3.90 -3.53 -0.98
C ILE A 4 4.95 -2.91 -0.05
N HIS A 5 4.67 -1.72 0.50
CA HIS A 5 5.58 -1.10 1.48
C HIS A 5 5.67 -1.94 2.74
N LYS A 6 4.56 -2.51 3.23
CA LYS A 6 4.62 -3.38 4.40
C LYS A 6 5.45 -4.63 4.12
N ALA A 7 5.25 -5.29 2.97
CA ALA A 7 6.09 -6.42 2.57
C ALA A 7 7.57 -6.04 2.52
N ARG A 8 7.92 -4.91 1.88
CA ARG A 8 9.31 -4.44 1.80
C ARG A 8 9.90 -4.25 3.20
N ASN A 9 9.21 -3.54 4.08
CA ASN A 9 9.64 -3.31 5.46
C ASN A 9 9.84 -4.61 6.26
N ILE A 10 8.99 -5.62 6.03
CA ILE A 10 9.13 -6.95 6.64
C ILE A 10 10.39 -7.65 6.09
N MET A 11 10.58 -7.66 4.77
CA MET A 11 11.74 -8.32 4.14
C MET A 11 13.07 -7.69 4.57
N GLU A 12 13.14 -6.36 4.68
CA GLU A 12 14.36 -5.64 5.09
C GLU A 12 14.85 -6.04 6.49
N ARG A 13 13.95 -6.54 7.34
CA ARG A 13 14.23 -6.94 8.73
C ARG A 13 14.35 -8.46 8.90
N LEU A 14 14.25 -9.23 7.82
CA LEU A 14 14.37 -10.69 7.84
C LEU A 14 15.63 -11.17 7.10
N PRO A 15 16.26 -12.27 7.54
CA PRO A 15 17.31 -12.91 6.76
C PRO A 15 16.78 -13.37 5.39
N LYS A 16 17.62 -13.26 4.34
CA LYS A 16 17.23 -13.52 2.94
C LYS A 16 16.58 -14.89 2.72
N GLN A 17 17.03 -15.91 3.45
CA GLN A 17 16.49 -17.27 3.37
C GLN A 17 14.99 -17.37 3.73
N HIS A 18 14.47 -16.47 4.57
CA HIS A 18 13.05 -16.46 4.97
C HIS A 18 12.16 -15.61 4.06
N HIS A 19 12.75 -14.86 3.12
CA HIS A 19 12.00 -13.93 2.28
C HIS A 19 10.97 -14.64 1.40
N ALA A 20 11.38 -15.73 0.74
CA ALA A 20 10.50 -16.44 -0.19
C ALA A 20 9.26 -17.02 0.52
N ALA A 21 9.47 -17.70 1.66
CA ALA A 21 8.39 -18.26 2.46
C ALA A 21 7.44 -17.17 3.00
N THR A 22 8.01 -16.08 3.53
CA THR A 22 7.23 -14.96 4.08
C THR A 22 6.40 -14.27 3.00
N ARG A 23 6.99 -13.98 1.82
CA ARG A 23 6.25 -13.40 0.68
C ARG A 23 5.12 -14.30 0.20
N ARG A 24 5.33 -15.62 0.19
CA ARG A 24 4.29 -16.58 -0.22
C ARG A 24 3.06 -16.47 0.68
N VAL A 25 3.25 -16.45 2.00
CA VAL A 25 2.14 -16.34 2.95
C VAL A 25 1.42 -14.99 2.84
N LEU A 26 2.16 -13.89 2.74
CA LEU A 26 1.57 -12.56 2.56
C LEU A 26 0.74 -12.50 1.28
N ARG A 27 1.28 -13.00 0.16
CA ARG A 27 0.58 -13.04 -1.13
C ARG A 27 -0.69 -13.90 -1.05
N GLN A 28 -0.60 -15.09 -0.45
CA GLN A 28 -1.76 -15.96 -0.26
C GLN A 28 -2.86 -15.25 0.51
N ALA A 29 -2.52 -14.58 1.62
CA ALA A 29 -3.49 -13.83 2.41
C ALA A 29 -4.16 -12.70 1.60
N TRP A 30 -3.40 -11.98 0.78
CA TRP A 30 -3.94 -10.87 -0.02
C TRP A 30 -4.77 -11.30 -1.24
N GLU A 31 -4.58 -12.53 -1.72
CA GLU A 31 -5.36 -13.10 -2.82
C GLU A 31 -6.71 -13.69 -2.37
N LEU A 32 -6.89 -13.95 -1.07
CA LEU A 32 -8.16 -14.39 -0.50
C LEU A 32 -9.27 -13.33 -0.68
N ASP A 33 -10.51 -13.79 -0.80
CA ASP A 33 -11.73 -12.95 -0.77
C ASP A 33 -12.33 -12.87 0.65
N ASP A 34 -11.81 -13.67 1.58
CA ASP A 34 -12.26 -13.77 2.98
C ASP A 34 -11.21 -13.10 3.88
N ALA A 35 -11.58 -11.95 4.44
CA ALA A 35 -10.70 -11.14 5.28
C ALA A 35 -10.34 -11.81 6.60
N ASP A 36 -11.25 -12.62 7.17
CA ASP A 36 -10.99 -13.31 8.45
C ASP A 36 -9.97 -14.43 8.24
N LYS A 37 -10.07 -15.16 7.13
CA LYS A 37 -9.06 -16.14 6.75
C LYS A 37 -7.71 -15.49 6.44
N ALA A 38 -7.72 -14.36 5.73
CA ALA A 38 -6.50 -13.60 5.45
C ALA A 38 -5.83 -13.12 6.75
N GLU A 39 -6.61 -12.62 7.70
CA GLU A 39 -6.12 -12.19 9.00
C GLU A 39 -5.52 -13.35 9.81
N LYS A 40 -6.23 -14.48 9.87
CA LYS A 40 -5.72 -15.69 10.53
C LYS A 40 -4.38 -16.14 9.95
N LEU A 41 -4.22 -16.13 8.63
CA LEU A 41 -2.96 -16.49 7.97
C LEU A 41 -1.81 -15.53 8.36
N ILE A 42 -2.06 -14.22 8.35
CA ILE A 42 -1.04 -13.22 8.69
C ILE A 42 -0.69 -13.26 10.18
N ARG A 43 -1.67 -13.44 11.08
CA ARG A 43 -1.40 -13.62 12.51
C ARG A 43 -0.61 -14.89 12.82
N ASN A 44 -0.91 -15.99 12.11
CA ASN A 44 -0.13 -17.22 12.22
C ASN A 44 1.31 -17.05 11.70
N LEU A 45 1.51 -16.25 10.65
CA LEU A 45 2.85 -15.85 10.21
C LEU A 45 3.57 -15.05 11.30
N ALA A 46 2.93 -14.02 11.87
CA ALA A 46 3.52 -13.21 12.93
C ALA A 46 3.93 -14.09 14.13
N ARG A 47 3.05 -14.99 14.59
CA ARG A 47 3.36 -15.91 15.70
C ARG A 47 4.58 -16.79 15.43
N ARG A 48 4.74 -17.29 14.20
CA ARG A 48 5.93 -18.10 13.83
C ARG A 48 7.21 -17.26 13.79
N LEU A 49 7.13 -16.01 13.37
CA LEU A 49 8.28 -15.11 13.31
C LEU A 49 8.66 -14.58 14.69
N ASP A 50 7.73 -14.54 15.65
CA ASP A 50 7.89 -13.89 16.95
C ASP A 50 9.04 -14.48 17.79
N GLN A 51 9.26 -15.79 17.70
CA GLN A 51 10.33 -16.47 18.45
C GLN A 51 11.74 -16.00 18.09
N GLN A 52 11.98 -15.68 16.81
CA GLN A 52 13.33 -15.33 16.31
C GLN A 52 13.43 -13.85 15.90
N TRP A 53 12.31 -13.24 15.52
CA TRP A 53 12.23 -11.87 15.01
C TRP A 53 11.01 -11.13 15.58
N PRO A 54 10.96 -10.91 16.91
CA PRO A 54 9.80 -10.28 17.57
C PRO A 54 9.49 -8.88 17.00
N GLY A 55 10.52 -8.10 16.62
CA GLY A 55 10.32 -6.80 15.97
C GLY A 55 9.66 -6.87 14.58
N VAL A 56 9.80 -8.00 13.88
CA VAL A 56 9.11 -8.24 12.60
C VAL A 56 7.66 -8.63 12.85
N ALA A 57 7.42 -9.50 13.83
CA ALA A 57 6.07 -9.89 14.24
C ALA A 57 5.27 -8.67 14.72
N ALA A 58 5.84 -7.85 15.62
CA ALA A 58 5.24 -6.62 16.10
C ALA A 58 4.91 -5.64 14.95
N SER A 59 5.83 -5.48 13.99
CA SER A 59 5.56 -4.70 12.78
C SER A 59 4.37 -5.26 12.01
N ILE A 60 4.32 -6.57 11.73
CA ILE A 60 3.18 -7.17 11.00
C ILE A 60 1.85 -6.84 11.69
N LEU A 61 1.79 -7.02 13.00
CA LEU A 61 0.58 -6.80 13.80
C LEU A 61 0.17 -5.32 13.83
N GLU A 62 1.12 -4.39 13.95
CA GLU A 62 0.89 -2.93 13.92
C GLU A 62 0.23 -2.47 12.61
N GLY A 63 0.58 -3.08 11.48
CA GLY A 63 0.03 -2.71 10.16
C GLY A 63 -1.13 -3.59 9.67
N LEU A 64 -1.66 -4.48 10.51
CA LEU A 64 -2.53 -5.58 10.06
C LEU A 64 -3.82 -5.09 9.40
N ASP A 65 -4.52 -4.16 10.05
CA ASP A 65 -5.78 -3.62 9.52
C ASP A 65 -5.58 -2.87 8.21
N GLU A 66 -4.48 -2.13 8.11
CA GLU A 66 -4.15 -1.36 6.93
C GLU A 66 -3.87 -2.26 5.72
N ILE A 67 -3.08 -3.33 5.89
CA ILE A 67 -2.74 -4.24 4.79
C ILE A 67 -3.91 -5.15 4.37
N LEU A 68 -4.91 -5.33 5.23
CA LEU A 68 -6.14 -6.09 4.94
C LEU A 68 -7.29 -5.23 4.45
N THR A 69 -7.19 -3.89 4.48
CA THR A 69 -8.26 -2.98 4.07
C THR A 69 -8.79 -3.32 2.67
N VAL A 70 -7.92 -3.53 1.69
CA VAL A 70 -8.33 -3.86 0.31
C VAL A 70 -9.04 -5.22 0.20
N VAL A 71 -8.71 -6.17 1.08
CA VAL A 71 -9.40 -7.46 1.17
C VAL A 71 -10.78 -7.29 1.80
N ARG A 72 -10.86 -6.51 2.90
CA ARG A 72 -12.11 -6.23 3.64
C ARG A 72 -13.14 -5.47 2.80
N LEU A 73 -12.69 -4.60 1.89
CA LEU A 73 -13.57 -3.89 0.95
C LEU A 73 -14.19 -4.80 -0.13
N LYS A 74 -13.81 -6.09 -0.22
CA LYS A 74 -14.36 -7.09 -1.15
C LYS A 74 -14.40 -6.61 -2.60
N LEU A 75 -13.37 -5.86 -3.02
CA LEU A 75 -13.31 -5.27 -4.35
C LEU A 75 -12.99 -6.31 -5.42
N PRO A 76 -13.38 -6.08 -6.68
CA PRO A 76 -12.98 -6.94 -7.78
C PRO A 76 -11.45 -7.10 -7.87
N LYS A 77 -11.00 -8.30 -8.24
CA LYS A 77 -9.57 -8.68 -8.26
C LYS A 77 -8.68 -7.70 -9.05
N GLU A 78 -9.15 -7.21 -10.19
CA GLU A 78 -8.39 -6.27 -11.00
C GLU A 78 -8.18 -4.93 -10.31
N LEU A 79 -9.21 -4.42 -9.65
CA LEU A 79 -9.15 -3.21 -8.86
C LEU A 79 -8.30 -3.39 -7.59
N ARG A 80 -8.42 -4.54 -6.91
CA ARG A 80 -7.53 -4.90 -5.78
C ARG A 80 -6.06 -4.87 -6.20
N ARG A 81 -5.73 -5.43 -7.37
CA ARG A 81 -4.36 -5.41 -7.90
C ARG A 81 -3.84 -3.99 -8.17
N SER A 82 -4.69 -3.12 -8.69
CA SER A 82 -4.37 -1.69 -8.89
C SER A 82 -4.11 -0.98 -7.57
N LEU A 83 -4.97 -1.19 -6.56
CA LEU A 83 -4.89 -0.52 -5.25
C LEU A 83 -3.79 -1.08 -4.34
N ALA A 84 -3.43 -2.35 -4.50
CA ALA A 84 -2.33 -2.98 -3.78
C ALA A 84 -0.95 -2.47 -4.23
N CYS A 85 -0.88 -1.78 -5.37
CA CYS A 85 0.37 -1.29 -5.96
C CYS A 85 0.69 0.14 -5.49
N THR A 86 1.97 0.42 -5.25
CA THR A 86 2.46 1.76 -4.88
C THR A 86 2.98 2.57 -6.05
N ASN A 87 3.15 1.95 -7.22
CA ASN A 87 3.81 2.57 -8.37
C ASN A 87 3.16 3.90 -8.76
N ILE A 88 1.83 4.02 -8.62
CA ILE A 88 1.10 5.26 -8.95
C ILE A 88 1.60 6.43 -8.10
N ALA A 89 1.71 6.24 -6.78
CA ALA A 89 2.22 7.26 -5.87
C ALA A 89 3.75 7.43 -6.00
N GLU A 90 4.49 6.32 -6.07
CA GLU A 90 5.96 6.33 -6.14
C GLU A 90 6.50 7.00 -7.40
N ASN A 91 5.87 6.78 -8.56
CA ASN A 91 6.28 7.38 -9.83
C ASN A 91 6.11 8.91 -9.81
N MET A 92 4.98 9.40 -9.27
CA MET A 92 4.76 10.83 -9.09
C MET A 92 5.79 11.43 -8.13
N MET A 93 5.99 10.81 -6.97
CA MET A 93 6.98 11.26 -5.98
C MET A 93 8.41 11.23 -6.54
N GLY A 94 8.74 10.25 -7.39
CA GLY A 94 10.01 10.18 -8.11
C GLY A 94 10.20 11.35 -9.08
N THR A 95 9.13 11.75 -9.77
CA THR A 95 9.15 12.91 -10.67
C THR A 95 9.32 14.22 -9.90
N ILE A 96 8.60 14.37 -8.77
CA ILE A 96 8.78 15.53 -7.88
C ILE A 96 10.24 15.62 -7.42
N ARG A 97 10.83 14.51 -6.92
CA ARG A 97 12.25 14.48 -6.52
C ARG A 97 13.21 14.85 -7.66
N ARG A 98 12.90 14.42 -8.89
CA ARG A 98 13.70 14.76 -10.08
C ARG A 98 13.63 16.26 -10.38
N VAL A 99 12.43 16.84 -10.40
CA VAL A 99 12.19 18.26 -10.66
C VAL A 99 12.86 19.14 -9.60
N THR A 100 12.80 18.74 -8.33
CA THR A 100 13.37 19.53 -7.23
C THR A 100 14.86 19.25 -6.96
N ARG A 101 15.50 18.32 -7.68
CA ARG A 101 16.87 17.83 -7.39
C ARG A 101 17.92 18.94 -7.31
N ASN A 102 17.76 19.97 -8.15
CA ASN A 102 18.72 21.06 -8.29
C ASN A 102 18.39 22.29 -7.43
N VAL A 103 17.26 22.28 -6.71
CA VAL A 103 16.91 23.35 -5.78
C VAL A 103 17.76 23.20 -4.53
N LYS A 104 18.76 24.09 -4.36
CA LYS A 104 19.68 24.06 -3.21
C LYS A 104 19.34 25.07 -2.12
N ARG A 105 18.61 26.15 -2.46
CA ARG A 105 18.26 27.21 -1.53
C ARG A 105 16.74 27.34 -1.41
N TRP A 106 16.17 26.77 -0.35
CA TRP A 106 14.76 26.89 0.00
C TRP A 106 14.55 28.15 0.84
N ARG A 107 13.59 28.99 0.46
CA ARG A 107 13.33 30.27 1.15
C ARG A 107 12.23 30.16 2.20
N ASP A 108 11.15 29.48 1.84
CA ASP A 108 9.94 29.37 2.66
C ASP A 108 9.08 28.17 2.19
N ALA A 109 8.02 27.88 2.94
CA ALA A 109 7.07 26.83 2.62
C ALA A 109 6.32 27.09 1.30
N GLY A 110 6.07 28.34 0.94
CA GLY A 110 5.41 28.71 -0.33
C GLY A 110 6.26 28.32 -1.54
N MET A 111 7.57 28.52 -1.47
CA MET A 111 8.52 28.05 -2.48
C MET A 111 8.48 26.52 -2.61
N ALA A 112 8.45 25.81 -1.49
CA ALA A 112 8.34 24.34 -1.49
C ALA A 112 7.05 23.88 -2.19
N LEU A 113 5.91 24.49 -1.86
CA LEU A 113 4.63 24.16 -2.48
C LEU A 113 4.63 24.39 -4.00
N ARG A 114 5.19 25.51 -4.47
CA ARG A 114 5.29 25.79 -5.92
C ARG A 114 6.14 24.76 -6.66
N TRP A 115 7.27 24.35 -6.08
CA TRP A 115 8.14 23.32 -6.68
C TRP A 115 7.49 21.93 -6.69
N VAL A 116 6.76 21.57 -5.64
CA VAL A 116 5.98 20.33 -5.60
C VAL A 116 4.88 20.37 -6.66
N ALA A 117 4.15 21.48 -6.78
CA ALA A 117 3.12 21.66 -7.80
C ALA A 117 3.69 21.54 -9.22
N ALA A 118 4.84 22.18 -9.50
CA ALA A 118 5.55 22.03 -10.77
C ALA A 118 5.94 20.57 -11.04
N GLY A 119 6.41 19.85 -10.01
CA GLY A 119 6.70 18.42 -10.09
C GLY A 119 5.47 17.56 -10.40
N MET A 120 4.31 17.89 -9.83
CA MET A 120 3.05 17.20 -10.12
C MET A 120 2.56 17.47 -11.54
N ILE A 121 2.66 18.71 -12.02
CA ILE A 121 2.32 19.08 -13.41
C ILE A 121 3.20 18.30 -14.40
N GLU A 122 4.49 18.16 -14.10
CA GLU A 122 5.41 17.37 -14.92
C GLU A 122 5.06 15.87 -14.89
N ALA A 123 4.73 15.33 -13.71
CA ALA A 123 4.33 13.93 -13.57
C ALA A 123 3.05 13.61 -14.37
N ASN A 124 2.10 14.54 -14.40
CA ASN A 124 0.81 14.38 -15.08
C ASN A 124 0.96 14.05 -16.57
N LYS A 125 2.01 14.54 -17.24
CA LYS A 125 2.30 14.25 -18.65
C LYS A 125 2.48 12.76 -18.94
N GLY A 126 2.90 11.97 -17.94
CA GLY A 126 3.11 10.52 -18.05
C GLY A 126 1.98 9.67 -17.52
N PHE A 127 0.87 10.26 -17.06
CA PHE A 127 -0.21 9.51 -16.43
C PHE A 127 -0.95 8.64 -17.43
N ARG A 128 -1.26 7.42 -16.99
CA ARG A 128 -2.07 6.45 -17.73
C ARG A 128 -3.35 6.21 -16.97
N ARG A 129 -4.39 5.83 -17.70
CA ARG A 129 -5.66 5.45 -17.09
C ARG A 129 -5.45 4.25 -16.15
N LEU A 130 -6.08 4.31 -14.98
CA LEU A 130 -6.02 3.21 -14.02
C LEU A 130 -6.59 1.93 -14.64
N LYS A 131 -5.90 0.80 -14.44
CA LYS A 131 -6.48 -0.50 -14.79
C LYS A 131 -7.72 -0.74 -13.92
N ALA A 132 -8.81 -1.16 -14.56
CA ALA A 132 -10.14 -1.29 -13.94
C ALA A 132 -10.77 0.05 -13.48
N HIS A 133 -10.44 1.19 -14.11
CA HIS A 133 -11.08 2.48 -13.81
C HIS A 133 -12.61 2.47 -13.89
N GLN A 134 -13.21 1.64 -14.75
CA GLN A 134 -14.67 1.50 -14.85
C GLN A 134 -15.29 0.95 -13.55
N GLN A 135 -14.51 0.26 -12.73
CA GLN A 135 -14.94 -0.31 -11.45
C GLN A 135 -14.79 0.68 -10.29
N LEU A 136 -14.37 1.93 -10.52
CA LEU A 136 -14.20 2.94 -9.46
C LEU A 136 -15.52 3.29 -8.76
N ALA A 137 -16.67 3.13 -9.43
CA ALA A 137 -17.97 3.29 -8.79
C ALA A 137 -18.19 2.27 -7.66
N ILE A 138 -17.68 1.04 -7.82
CA ILE A 138 -17.73 -0.02 -6.79
C ILE A 138 -16.87 0.38 -5.59
N LEU A 139 -15.66 0.92 -5.83
CA LEU A 139 -14.82 1.45 -4.76
C LEU A 139 -15.53 2.55 -3.97
N ARG A 140 -16.15 3.51 -4.67
CA ARG A 140 -16.88 4.60 -4.01
C ARG A 140 -17.99 4.08 -3.11
N ALA A 141 -18.81 3.14 -3.61
CA ALA A 141 -19.88 2.53 -2.82
C ALA A 141 -19.34 1.78 -1.60
N ALA A 142 -18.26 0.99 -1.77
CA ALA A 142 -17.63 0.27 -0.67
C ALA A 142 -17.06 1.21 0.40
N LEU A 143 -16.43 2.32 0.00
CA LEU A 143 -15.92 3.34 0.92
C LEU A 143 -17.04 4.08 1.67
N GLN A 144 -18.16 4.37 0.99
CA GLN A 144 -19.33 4.97 1.62
C GLN A 144 -19.94 4.05 2.67
N ALA A 145 -20.13 2.77 2.35
CA ALA A 145 -20.62 1.76 3.29
C ALA A 145 -19.65 1.57 4.48
N HIS A 146 -18.34 1.61 4.23
CA HIS A 146 -17.32 1.53 5.28
C HIS A 146 -17.31 2.77 6.19
N HIS A 147 -17.56 3.96 5.66
CA HIS A 147 -17.56 5.21 6.44
C HIS A 147 -18.87 5.43 7.21
N ASN A 148 -19.99 4.92 6.69
CA ASN A 148 -21.30 5.06 7.31
C ASN A 148 -21.89 3.69 7.68
N PRO A 149 -21.49 3.09 8.82
CA PRO A 149 -21.94 1.75 9.22
C PRO A 149 -23.44 1.68 9.57
N MET A 150 -24.19 2.78 9.47
CA MET A 150 -25.60 2.91 9.86
C MET A 150 -26.60 2.91 8.68
N THR A 151 -26.18 2.50 7.48
CA THR A 151 -27.10 2.29 6.35
C THR A 151 -27.12 0.81 6.00
N ILE A 152 -27.99 0.06 6.69
CA ILE A 152 -28.51 -1.24 6.28
C ILE A 152 -29.81 -0.97 5.52
#